data_AF-A0A534B1Z1-F1
#
_entry.id   AF-A0A534B1Z1-F1
#
_cell.length_a   1.000
_cell.length_b   1.000
_cell.length_c   1.000
_cell.angle_alpha   90.00
_cell.angle_beta   90.00
_cell.angle_gamma   90.00
#
_symmetry.space_group_name_H-M   'P 1'
#
loop_
_entity.id
_entity.type
_entity.pdbx_description
1 polymer ?
#
loop_
_entity_poly.entity_id
_entity_poly.type
_entity_poly.pdbx_seq_one_letter_code
_entity_poly.pdbx_strand_id
1 'polypeptide(L)'
;MSGESLESLLERSGNIVDLLRNSQVGAYVYPVVPIEFSNWRSEQVGWQKTAVLYDQSHHMSEVTVSGPDALRLLSHLTINSFANFTPNKAKQMVPCSYDGYVIGDGILFY
;
A
#
# COMPACT_ATOMS: atom_id res chain seq x y z
N MET A 1 13.38 -4.83 21.04
CA MET A 1 12.20 -4.64 21.90
C MET A 1 10.98 -4.96 21.06
N SER A 2 10.22 -6.00 21.37
CA SER A 2 8.92 -6.23 20.72
C SER A 2 7.95 -5.17 21.25
N GLY A 3 7.43 -4.32 20.38
CA GLY A 3 6.40 -3.35 20.73
C GLY A 3 5.12 -4.03 21.22
N GLU A 4 4.23 -3.25 21.81
CA GLU A 4 2.85 -3.66 22.11
C GLU A 4 2.16 -4.20 20.84
N SER A 5 1.33 -5.24 20.97
CA SER A 5 0.55 -5.76 19.84
C SER A 5 -0.65 -4.85 19.55
N LEU A 6 -1.21 -4.94 18.33
CA LEU A 6 -2.46 -4.23 18.00
C LEU A 6 -3.60 -4.66 18.94
N GLU A 7 -3.74 -5.96 19.23
CA GLU A 7 -4.79 -6.47 20.09
C GLU A 7 -4.76 -5.83 21.48
N SER A 8 -3.59 -5.80 22.13
CA SER A 8 -3.44 -5.19 23.46
C SER A 8 -3.76 -3.69 23.46
N LEU A 9 -3.41 -2.98 22.38
CA LEU A 9 -3.80 -1.58 22.21
C LEU A 9 -5.32 -1.41 22.10
N LEU A 10 -6.00 -2.26 21.33
CA LEU A 10 -7.46 -2.17 21.14
C LEU A 10 -8.21 -2.48 22.43
N GLU A 11 -7.81 -3.52 23.17
CA GLU A 11 -8.41 -3.91 24.46
C GLU A 11 -8.42 -2.76 25.47
N ARG A 12 -7.33 -1.98 25.55
CA ARG A 12 -7.23 -0.86 26.51
C ARG A 12 -7.78 0.47 25.99
N SER A 13 -8.07 0.60 24.69
CA SER A 13 -8.52 1.86 24.09
C SER A 13 -10.02 2.11 24.22
N GLY A 14 -10.81 1.07 24.48
CA GLY A 14 -12.27 1.16 24.57
C GLY A 14 -12.92 1.42 23.22
N ASN A 15 -13.00 2.69 22.79
CA ASN A 15 -13.58 3.06 21.49
C ASN A 15 -12.50 3.21 20.41
N ILE A 16 -12.51 2.32 19.42
CA ILE A 16 -11.52 2.27 18.34
C ILE A 16 -11.63 3.48 17.41
N VAL A 17 -12.83 3.97 17.13
CA VAL A 17 -13.03 5.14 16.26
C VAL A 17 -12.45 6.39 16.92
N ASP A 18 -12.67 6.57 18.22
CA ASP A 18 -12.11 7.69 18.98
C ASP A 18 -10.58 7.60 19.05
N LEU A 19 -10.02 6.40 19.23
CA LEU A 19 -8.57 6.18 19.16
C LEU A 19 -8.01 6.64 17.80
N LEU A 20 -8.59 6.19 16.69
CA LEU A 20 -8.07 6.48 15.36
C LEU A 20 -8.23 7.97 15.00
N ARG A 21 -9.37 8.59 15.34
CA ARG A 21 -9.64 10.02 15.06
C ARG A 21 -8.80 10.98 15.91
N ASN A 22 -8.29 10.52 17.05
CA ASN A 22 -7.45 11.31 17.96
C ASN A 22 -6.00 10.81 18.01
N SER A 23 -5.58 9.97 17.05
CA SER A 23 -4.22 9.46 16.95
C SER A 23 -3.20 10.60 16.83
N GLN A 24 -2.06 10.46 17.51
CA GLN A 24 -0.97 11.43 17.51
C GLN A 24 0.11 11.12 16.45
N VAL A 25 -0.19 10.26 15.48
CA VAL A 25 0.74 9.83 14.43
C VAL A 25 1.19 10.97 13.50
N GLY A 26 0.45 12.08 13.48
CA GLY A 26 0.74 13.24 12.63
C GLY A 26 0.28 13.06 11.19
N ALA A 27 0.94 13.76 10.27
CA ALA A 27 0.58 13.73 8.85
C ALA A 27 1.01 12.41 8.19
N TYR A 28 0.23 11.93 7.22
CA TYR A 28 0.67 10.92 6.28
C TYR A 28 1.54 11.59 5.21
N VAL A 29 2.86 11.48 5.35
CA VAL A 29 3.84 12.22 4.54
C VAL A 29 4.28 11.38 3.33
N TYR A 30 4.39 12.02 2.16
CA TYR A 30 5.16 11.51 1.03
C TYR A 30 6.62 11.94 1.24
N PRO A 31 7.52 11.03 1.64
CA PRO A 31 8.83 11.41 2.17
C PRO A 31 9.87 11.60 1.06
N VAL A 32 10.99 12.22 1.44
CA VAL A 32 12.24 12.36 0.65
C VAL A 32 12.14 13.25 -0.59
N VAL A 33 11.20 12.98 -1.49
CA VAL A 33 11.04 13.75 -2.73
C VAL A 33 10.67 15.20 -2.39
N PRO A 34 11.29 16.22 -3.03
CA PRO A 34 10.88 17.61 -2.85
C PRO A 34 9.38 17.80 -3.13
N ILE A 35 8.73 18.63 -2.30
CA ILE A 35 7.28 18.89 -2.42
C ILE A 35 6.94 19.54 -3.78
N GLU A 36 7.85 20.34 -4.32
CA GLU A 36 7.75 20.98 -5.64
C GLU A 36 9.15 21.08 -6.26
N PHE A 37 9.26 20.89 -7.58
CA PHE A 37 10.46 21.19 -8.36
C PHE A 37 10.34 22.54 -9.09
N SER A 38 9.11 22.89 -9.50
CA SER A 38 8.77 24.17 -10.11
C SER A 38 7.61 24.84 -9.35
N ASN A 39 6.41 24.29 -9.47
CA ASN A 39 5.28 24.46 -8.57
C ASN A 39 4.24 23.39 -8.90
N TRP A 40 3.43 23.00 -7.92
CA TRP A 40 2.49 21.89 -8.08
C TRP A 40 1.53 22.13 -9.25
N ARG A 41 1.02 23.35 -9.48
CA ARG A 41 0.07 23.62 -10.58
C ARG A 41 0.69 23.35 -11.94
N SER A 42 1.92 23.82 -12.17
CA SER A 42 2.65 23.57 -13.40
C SER A 42 2.98 22.08 -13.58
N GLU A 43 3.33 21.39 -12.50
CA GLU A 43 3.60 19.94 -12.51
C GLU A 43 2.33 19.13 -12.84
N GLN A 44 1.18 19.54 -12.30
CA GLN A 44 -0.12 18.97 -12.64
C GLN A 44 -0.49 19.20 -14.12
N VAL A 45 -0.30 20.41 -14.62
CA VAL A 45 -0.50 20.71 -16.05
C VAL A 45 0.46 19.88 -16.92
N GLY A 46 1.69 19.67 -16.45
CA GLY A 46 2.72 18.89 -17.13
C GLY A 46 2.29 17.46 -17.42
N TRP A 47 1.72 16.73 -16.44
CA TRP A 47 1.29 15.35 -16.69
C TRP A 47 0.16 15.27 -17.72
N GLN A 48 -0.66 16.33 -17.84
CA GLN A 48 -1.83 16.32 -18.72
C GLN A 48 -1.49 16.81 -20.14
N LYS A 49 -0.57 17.77 -20.25
CA LYS A 49 -0.31 18.48 -21.52
C LYS A 49 1.03 18.11 -22.15
N THR A 50 1.96 17.54 -21.38
CA THR A 50 3.30 17.17 -21.86
C THR A 50 3.70 15.79 -21.32
N ALA A 51 4.72 15.73 -20.46
CA ALA A 51 5.21 14.52 -19.81
C ALA A 51 5.86 14.92 -18.47
N VAL A 52 5.86 13.99 -17.52
CA VAL A 52 6.48 14.16 -16.20
C VAL A 52 7.29 12.94 -15.83
N LEU A 53 8.25 13.12 -14.93
CA LEU A 53 8.94 12.04 -14.24
C LEU A 53 8.37 11.95 -12.82
N TYR A 54 7.67 10.85 -12.52
CA TYR A 54 7.24 10.56 -11.15
C TYR A 54 8.32 9.77 -10.42
N ASP A 55 8.83 10.33 -9.34
CA ASP A 55 9.69 9.61 -8.40
C ASP A 55 8.84 8.88 -7.37
N GLN A 56 8.71 7.56 -7.53
CA GLN A 56 7.92 6.69 -6.65
C GLN A 56 8.77 5.90 -5.66
N SER A 57 10.07 6.22 -5.55
CA SER A 57 11.06 5.38 -4.88
C SER A 57 10.93 5.31 -3.34
N HIS A 58 10.16 6.21 -2.73
CA HIS A 58 10.27 6.47 -1.28
C HIS A 58 8.98 6.34 -0.48
N HIS A 59 7.81 6.24 -1.11
CA HIS A 59 6.52 6.35 -0.42
C HIS A 59 5.73 5.04 -0.32
N MET A 60 6.16 3.98 -1.01
CA MET A 60 5.53 2.67 -0.94
C MET A 60 6.39 1.70 -0.14
N SER A 61 5.72 0.76 0.55
CA SER A 61 6.39 -0.41 1.09
C SER A 61 6.61 -1.43 -0.02
N GLU A 62 7.83 -1.96 -0.12
CA GLU A 62 8.17 -3.03 -1.06
C GLU A 62 8.35 -4.35 -0.31
N VAL A 63 7.72 -5.42 -0.83
CA VAL A 63 7.86 -6.78 -0.29
C VAL A 63 8.22 -7.72 -1.43
N THR A 64 9.39 -8.35 -1.31
CA THR A 64 9.80 -9.42 -2.23
C THR A 64 9.43 -10.78 -1.64
N VAL A 65 8.59 -11.53 -2.36
CA VAL A 65 8.19 -12.90 -2.00
C VAL A 65 8.85 -13.86 -2.97
N SER A 66 9.62 -14.81 -2.45
CA SER A 66 10.34 -15.80 -3.25
C SER A 66 10.17 -17.21 -2.67
N GLY A 67 10.40 -18.21 -3.52
CA GLY A 67 10.28 -19.62 -3.16
C GLY A 67 9.20 -20.36 -3.97
N PRO A 68 9.18 -21.70 -3.86
CA PRO A 68 8.33 -22.55 -4.70
C PRO A 68 6.84 -22.30 -4.50
N ASP A 69 6.44 -21.81 -3.32
CA ASP A 69 5.06 -21.56 -2.94
C ASP A 69 4.63 -20.10 -3.06
N ALA A 70 5.47 -19.20 -3.58
CA ALA A 70 5.15 -17.77 -3.66
C ALA A 70 3.84 -17.51 -4.43
N LEU A 71 3.67 -18.17 -5.58
CA LEU A 71 2.46 -18.06 -6.38
C LEU A 71 1.23 -18.60 -5.65
N ARG A 72 1.39 -19.74 -4.95
CA ARG A 72 0.33 -20.38 -4.16
C ARG A 72 -0.13 -19.45 -3.04
N LEU A 73 0.82 -18.90 -2.26
CA LEU A 73 0.55 -17.95 -1.19
C LEU A 73 -0.24 -16.74 -1.71
N LEU A 74 0.27 -16.08 -2.76
CA LEU A 74 -0.34 -14.87 -3.29
C LEU A 74 -1.73 -15.14 -3.88
N SER A 75 -1.92 -16.27 -4.58
CA SER A 75 -3.22 -16.66 -5.12
C SER A 75 -4.27 -16.97 -4.05
N HIS A 76 -3.83 -17.37 -2.85
CA HIS A 76 -4.72 -17.67 -1.73
C HIS A 76 -5.17 -16.42 -0.97
N LEU A 77 -4.34 -15.38 -0.94
CA LEU A 77 -4.57 -14.18 -0.13
C LEU A 77 -5.34 -13.07 -0.84
N THR A 78 -5.62 -13.22 -2.14
CA THR A 78 -6.20 -12.13 -2.95
C THR A 78 -7.38 -12.60 -3.78
N ILE A 79 -8.29 -11.68 -4.11
CA ILE A 79 -9.48 -11.98 -4.91
C ILE A 79 -9.19 -12.23 -6.40
N ASN A 80 -7.99 -11.87 -6.88
CA ASN A 80 -7.66 -11.94 -8.30
C ASN A 80 -7.45 -13.38 -8.77
N SER A 81 -7.84 -13.68 -10.01
CA SER A 81 -7.48 -14.95 -10.65
C SER A 81 -6.01 -14.98 -11.09
N PHE A 82 -5.35 -16.11 -10.82
CA PHE A 82 -3.96 -16.41 -11.20
C PHE A 82 -3.85 -17.36 -12.39
N ALA A 83 -4.98 -17.83 -12.96
CA ALA A 83 -5.02 -18.88 -13.98
C ALA A 83 -4.13 -18.61 -15.21
N ASN A 84 -3.90 -17.33 -15.57
CA ASN A 84 -3.06 -16.91 -16.68
C ASN A 84 -1.97 -15.90 -16.26
N PHE A 85 -1.61 -15.89 -14.97
CA PHE A 85 -0.56 -15.02 -14.46
C PHE A 85 0.79 -15.67 -14.70
N THR A 86 1.65 -14.99 -15.46
CA THR A 86 2.93 -15.48 -15.95
C THR A 86 3.95 -14.36 -15.85
N PRO A 87 5.26 -14.66 -15.88
CA PRO A 87 6.29 -13.64 -15.81
C PRO A 87 6.13 -12.47 -16.79
N ASN A 88 6.59 -11.29 -16.36
CA ASN A 88 6.41 -9.98 -17.01
C ASN A 88 4.96 -9.48 -17.07
N LYS A 89 4.16 -9.77 -16.05
CA LYS A 89 2.81 -9.22 -15.89
C LYS A 89 2.64 -8.62 -14.50
N ALA A 90 1.73 -7.65 -14.40
CA ALA A 90 1.33 -7.07 -13.12
C ALA A 90 -0.16 -7.29 -12.86
N LYS A 91 -0.53 -7.28 -11.58
CA LYS A 91 -1.91 -7.25 -11.10
C LYS A 91 -2.01 -6.23 -9.97
N GLN A 92 -3.13 -5.52 -9.89
CA GLN A 92 -3.53 -4.87 -8.63
C GLN A 92 -4.07 -5.97 -7.70
N MET A 93 -3.23 -6.38 -6.74
CA MET A 93 -3.55 -7.37 -5.73
C MET A 93 -4.46 -6.73 -4.68
N VAL A 94 -5.59 -7.38 -4.35
CA VAL A 94 -6.60 -6.89 -3.41
C VAL A 94 -6.96 -7.99 -2.42
N PRO A 95 -6.29 -8.06 -1.26
CA PRO A 95 -6.66 -8.94 -0.16
C PRO A 95 -7.89 -8.44 0.60
N CYS A 96 -8.73 -9.38 1.04
CA CYS A 96 -9.88 -9.12 1.90
C CYS A 96 -9.76 -9.87 3.23
N SER A 97 -10.43 -9.35 4.27
CA SER A 97 -10.62 -10.05 5.54
C SER A 97 -11.56 -11.24 5.37
N TYR A 98 -11.68 -12.08 6.40
CA TYR A 98 -12.61 -13.22 6.41
C TYR A 98 -14.07 -12.82 6.21
N ASP A 99 -14.45 -11.60 6.62
CA ASP A 99 -15.80 -11.06 6.43
C ASP A 99 -15.98 -10.36 5.06
N GLY A 100 -14.96 -10.39 4.20
CA GLY A 100 -14.99 -9.83 2.85
C GLY A 100 -14.67 -8.33 2.75
N TYR A 101 -14.27 -7.67 3.85
CA TYR A 101 -13.83 -6.27 3.81
C TYR A 101 -12.42 -6.15 3.21
N VAL A 102 -12.20 -5.15 2.37
CA VAL A 102 -10.87 -4.89 1.79
C VAL A 102 -9.88 -4.50 2.90
N ILE A 103 -8.73 -5.18 2.95
CA ILE A 103 -7.63 -4.84 3.87
C ILE A 103 -6.78 -3.71 3.29
N GLY A 104 -6.55 -3.75 1.97
CA GLY A 104 -5.78 -2.78 1.20
C GLY A 104 -5.53 -3.31 -0.21
N ASP A 105 -4.59 -2.72 -0.92
CA ASP A 105 -4.17 -3.17 -2.24
C ASP A 105 -2.70 -2.79 -2.53
N GLY A 106 -2.16 -3.37 -3.61
CA GLY A 106 -0.82 -3.07 -4.10
C GLY A 106 -0.56 -3.65 -5.47
N ILE A 107 0.51 -3.22 -6.12
CA ILE A 107 0.89 -3.76 -7.43
C ILE A 107 1.80 -4.97 -7.23
N LEU A 108 1.28 -6.13 -7.62
CA LEU A 108 2.03 -7.38 -7.66
C LEU A 108 2.64 -7.57 -9.04
N PHE A 109 3.95 -7.73 -9.08
CA PHE A 109 4.71 -8.09 -10.28
C PHE A 109 5.06 -9.57 -10.24
N TYR A 110 4.84 -10.25 -11.37
CA TYR A 110 5.33 -11.61 -11.60
C TYR A 110 6.04 -11.65 -12.94
#